data_AF-A0A3D5XU59-F1
#
_entry.id   AF-A0A3D5XU59-F1
#
_cell.length_a   1.000
_cell.length_b   1.000
_cell.length_c   1.000
_cell.angle_alpha   90.00
_cell.angle_beta   90.00
_cell.angle_gamma   90.00
#
_symmetry.space_group_name_H-M   'P 1'
#
loop_
_entity.id
_entity.type
_entity.pdbx_description
1 polymer ?
#
loop_
_entity_poly.entity_id
_entity_poly.type
_entity_poly.pdbx_seq_one_letter_code
_entity_poly.pdbx_strand_id
1 'polypeptide(L)'
;RKIYICKKENNKTIIWKEITGPVLSADYLHQNIDPFEEILIDENKISVDNVEKLYYLSPYGQGFKMPEFAVENFNVKSFSVLKGLYPKYILDNFEAISFSNNKIIDKPKMLIGNLSINTFRN
;
A
#
# COMPACT_ATOMS: atom_id res chain seq x y z
N ARG A 1 -8.85 -10.45 -12.49
CA ARG A 1 -8.78 -11.87 -12.04
C ARG A 1 -10.20 -12.33 -11.71
N LYS A 2 -10.53 -13.61 -11.95
CA LYS A 2 -11.83 -14.20 -11.59
C LYS A 2 -11.74 -14.73 -10.17
N ILE A 3 -12.62 -14.27 -9.28
CA ILE A 3 -12.71 -14.77 -7.90
C ILE A 3 -14.07 -15.43 -7.73
N TYR A 4 -14.05 -16.61 -7.12
CA TYR A 4 -15.23 -17.41 -6.85
C TYR A 4 -15.56 -17.32 -5.36
N ILE A 5 -16.75 -16.82 -5.05
CA ILE A 5 -17.27 -16.88 -3.69
C ILE A 5 -17.97 -18.23 -3.53
N CYS A 6 -17.44 -19.05 -2.64
CA CYS A 6 -17.95 -20.38 -2.35
C CYS A 6 -18.68 -20.39 -1.01
N LYS A 7 -19.81 -21.10 -0.94
CA LYS A 7 -20.53 -21.37 0.31
C LYS A 7 -20.48 -22.87 0.62
N LYS A 8 -20.42 -23.22 1.89
CA LYS A 8 -20.49 -24.61 2.35
C LYS A 8 -21.92 -24.94 2.78
N GLU A 9 -22.56 -25.88 2.09
CA GLU A 9 -23.89 -26.39 2.43
C GLU A 9 -23.86 -27.92 2.42
N ASN A 10 -24.45 -28.55 3.45
CA ASN A 10 -24.51 -30.01 3.60
C ASN A 10 -23.16 -30.70 3.38
N ASN A 11 -22.09 -30.16 3.99
CA ASN A 11 -20.70 -30.61 3.84
C ASN A 11 -20.11 -30.57 2.42
N LYS A 12 -20.76 -29.90 1.48
CA LYS A 12 -20.23 -29.67 0.12
C LYS A 12 -19.95 -28.20 -0.10
N THR A 13 -18.85 -27.91 -0.77
CA THR A 13 -18.52 -26.55 -1.21
C THR A 13 -19.17 -26.32 -2.56
N ILE A 14 -20.03 -25.32 -2.66
CA ILE A 14 -20.68 -24.90 -3.90
C ILE A 14 -20.23 -23.50 -4.27
N ILE A 15 -19.94 -23.27 -5.54
CA ILE A 15 -19.64 -21.93 -6.07
C ILE A 15 -20.95 -21.19 -6.13
N TRP A 16 -21.05 -20.11 -5.36
CA TRP A 16 -22.27 -19.33 -5.23
C TRP A 16 -22.30 -18.15 -6.20
N LYS A 17 -21.15 -17.50 -6.44
CA LYS A 17 -21.04 -16.38 -7.39
C LYS A 17 -19.63 -16.22 -7.95
N GLU A 18 -19.52 -15.89 -9.24
CA GLU A 18 -18.28 -15.49 -9.91
C GLU A 18 -18.24 -13.96 -10.05
N ILE A 19 -17.10 -13.35 -9.73
CA ILE A 19 -16.89 -11.90 -9.84
C ILE A 19 -15.66 -11.62 -10.70
N THR A 20 -15.79 -10.64 -11.60
CA THR A 20 -14.69 -10.13 -12.44
C THR A 20 -14.65 -8.61 -12.40
N GLY A 21 -13.59 -8.05 -11.81
CA GLY A 21 -13.33 -6.59 -11.70
C GLY A 21 -12.31 -6.28 -10.58
N PRO A 22 -11.75 -5.05 -10.49
CA PRO A 22 -10.98 -4.63 -9.32
C PRO A 22 -11.92 -4.52 -8.13
N VAL A 23 -11.59 -5.21 -7.03
CA VAL A 23 -12.47 -5.36 -5.87
C VAL A 23 -12.36 -4.11 -4.99
N LEU A 24 -13.41 -3.30 -4.95
CA LEU A 24 -13.77 -2.49 -3.77
C LEU A 24 -15.29 -2.38 -3.69
N SER A 25 -15.89 -2.71 -2.54
CA SER A 25 -17.30 -2.36 -2.28
C SER A 25 -17.62 -2.12 -0.79
N ALA A 26 -18.11 -0.90 -0.57
CA ALA A 26 -19.11 -0.35 0.36
C ALA A 26 -19.23 -0.76 1.84
N ASP A 27 -18.85 -1.97 2.29
CA ASP A 27 -19.07 -2.43 3.68
C ASP A 27 -17.79 -2.43 4.54
N TYR A 28 -16.71 -1.83 4.04
CA TYR A 28 -15.37 -1.78 4.65
C TYR A 28 -15.27 -1.03 6.00
N LEU A 29 -16.39 -0.62 6.60
CA LEU A 29 -16.44 0.17 7.83
C LEU A 29 -16.80 -0.62 9.10
N HIS A 30 -17.22 -1.89 9.03
CA HIS A 30 -17.80 -2.58 10.19
C HIS A 30 -17.36 -4.03 10.47
N GLN A 31 -16.22 -4.48 9.98
CA GLN A 31 -15.68 -5.80 10.35
C GLN A 31 -14.24 -5.67 10.82
N ASN A 32 -13.86 -6.48 11.82
CA ASN A 32 -12.50 -6.61 12.36
C ASN A 32 -11.47 -6.68 11.22
N ILE A 33 -10.95 -5.52 10.81
CA ILE A 33 -9.89 -5.42 9.83
C ILE A 33 -8.66 -5.91 10.56
N ASP A 34 -8.11 -7.03 10.09
CA ASP A 34 -6.80 -7.47 10.49
C ASP A 34 -5.85 -6.26 10.33
N PRO A 35 -5.23 -5.74 11.40
CA PRO A 35 -4.50 -4.46 11.38
C PRO A 35 -3.24 -4.48 10.50
N PHE A 36 -3.05 -5.54 9.72
CA PHE A 36 -1.95 -5.82 8.83
C PHE A 36 -2.36 -5.85 7.33
N GLU A 37 -3.62 -5.56 6.98
CA GLU A 37 -3.96 -5.35 5.57
C GLU A 37 -3.35 -4.02 5.08
N GLU A 38 -2.29 -4.14 4.27
CA GLU A 38 -1.69 -3.03 3.52
C GLU A 38 -2.79 -2.27 2.77
N ILE A 39 -2.88 -0.96 3.00
CA ILE A 39 -3.92 -0.13 2.40
C ILE A 39 -3.50 0.20 0.97
N LEU A 40 -4.16 -0.40 -0.03
CA LEU A 40 -3.93 -0.07 -1.43
C LEU A 40 -4.36 1.39 -1.69
N ILE A 41 -3.43 2.21 -2.19
CA ILE A 41 -3.64 3.63 -2.49
C ILE A 41 -3.23 3.96 -3.92
N ASP A 42 -4.04 4.80 -4.57
CA ASP A 42 -3.72 5.41 -5.85
C ASP A 42 -2.66 6.50 -5.67
N GLU A 43 -1.64 6.55 -6.53
CA GLU A 43 -0.57 7.54 -6.44
C GLU A 43 -1.08 9.00 -6.48
N ASN A 44 -2.23 9.26 -7.10
CA ASN A 44 -2.84 10.59 -7.18
C ASN A 44 -3.49 11.01 -5.85
N LYS A 45 -3.60 10.10 -4.88
CA LYS A 45 -4.05 10.40 -3.52
C LYS A 45 -2.88 10.69 -2.58
N ILE A 46 -1.64 10.48 -3.02
CA ILE A 46 -0.45 10.81 -2.25
C ILE A 46 -0.18 12.31 -2.42
N SER A 47 -0.51 13.07 -1.38
CA SER A 47 -0.29 14.52 -1.30
C SER A 47 0.11 14.90 0.12
N VAL A 48 0.77 16.05 0.27
CA VAL A 48 1.21 16.58 1.58
C VAL A 48 0.01 16.64 2.54
N ASP A 49 -1.10 17.28 2.14
CA ASP A 49 -2.31 17.41 2.94
C ASP A 49 -2.87 16.07 3.45
N ASN A 50 -2.80 15.01 2.62
CA ASN A 50 -3.27 13.70 3.03
C ASN A 50 -2.31 13.01 4.00
N VAL A 51 -1.00 13.21 3.84
CA VAL A 51 0.01 12.68 4.77
C VAL A 51 -0.05 13.43 6.12
N GLU A 52 -0.26 14.74 6.11
CA GLU A 52 -0.49 15.51 7.34
C GLU A 52 -1.71 15.01 8.12
N LYS A 53 -2.79 14.65 7.41
CA LYS A 53 -3.97 14.06 8.05
C LYS A 53 -3.67 12.74 8.76
N LEU A 54 -2.74 11.95 8.24
CA LEU A 54 -2.31 10.72 8.92
C LEU A 54 -1.69 11.05 10.28
N TYR A 55 -0.89 12.12 10.37
CA TYR A 55 -0.23 12.52 11.60
C TYR A 55 -1.18 12.96 12.71
N TYR A 56 -2.44 13.31 12.41
CA TYR A 56 -3.47 13.51 13.46
C TYR A 56 -3.79 12.24 14.25
N LEU A 57 -3.49 11.06 13.70
CA LEU A 57 -3.66 9.78 14.38
C LEU A 57 -2.50 9.44 15.31
N SER A 58 -1.44 10.26 15.32
CA SER A 58 -0.33 10.10 16.27
C SER A 58 -0.82 10.26 17.73
N PRO A 59 -0.16 9.62 18.71
CA PRO A 59 1.11 8.90 18.61
C PRO A 59 0.98 7.47 18.08
N TYR A 60 1.94 7.05 17.26
CA TYR A 60 2.07 5.66 16.84
C TYR A 60 2.93 4.86 17.82
N GLY A 61 2.63 3.57 17.99
CA GLY A 61 3.35 2.67 18.89
C GLY A 61 2.87 1.22 18.78
N GLN A 62 3.23 0.41 19.78
CA GLN A 62 2.94 -1.04 19.75
C GLN A 62 1.45 -1.37 19.66
N GLY A 63 0.57 -0.52 20.21
CA GLY A 63 -0.89 -0.67 20.15
C GLY A 63 -1.57 0.04 18.97
N PHE A 64 -0.87 0.95 18.29
CA PHE A 64 -1.40 1.69 17.15
C PHE A 64 -0.27 2.02 16.17
N LYS A 65 -0.04 1.12 15.21
CA LYS A 65 1.08 1.25 14.28
C LYS A 65 0.79 2.31 13.22
N MET A 66 1.85 2.91 12.70
CA MET A 66 1.75 3.74 11.51
C MET A 66 1.27 2.87 10.33
N PRO A 67 0.27 3.30 9.56
CA PRO A 67 -0.26 2.51 8.46
C PRO A 67 0.80 2.33 7.35
N GLU A 68 0.82 1.13 6.79
CA GLU A 68 1.55 0.80 5.58
C GLU A 68 0.61 0.86 4.38
N PHE A 69 1.09 1.45 3.29
CA PHE A 69 0.34 1.61 2.06
C PHE A 69 1.02 0.86 0.94
N ALA A 70 0.21 0.16 0.15
CA ALA A 70 0.63 -0.43 -1.11
C ALA A 70 0.28 0.54 -2.25
N VAL A 71 1.25 0.85 -3.11
CA VAL A 71 1.05 1.67 -4.30
C VAL A 71 1.34 0.82 -5.52
N GLU A 72 0.43 0.83 -6.49
CA GLU A 72 0.57 0.16 -7.79
C GLU A 72 0.35 1.17 -8.93
N ASN A 73 0.61 0.74 -10.18
CA ASN A 73 0.37 1.52 -11.39
C ASN A 73 1.09 2.87 -11.47
N PHE A 74 2.16 3.05 -10.71
CA PHE A 74 3.03 4.21 -10.78
C PHE A 74 4.03 4.10 -11.94
N ASN A 75 4.59 5.25 -12.32
CA ASN A 75 5.67 5.31 -13.30
C ASN A 75 6.99 5.77 -12.65
N VAL A 76 8.05 4.99 -12.85
CA VAL A 76 9.39 5.29 -12.31
C VAL A 76 10.12 6.21 -13.28
N LYS A 77 10.29 7.48 -12.91
CA LYS A 77 11.04 8.48 -13.70
C LYS A 77 12.54 8.24 -13.63
N SER A 78 13.02 7.93 -12.42
CA SER A 78 14.43 7.63 -12.21
C SER A 78 14.62 6.68 -11.06
N PHE A 79 15.71 5.91 -11.14
CA PHE A 79 16.13 4.95 -10.14
C PHE A 79 17.61 5.19 -9.82
N SER A 80 17.94 5.18 -8.54
CA SER A 80 19.32 5.24 -8.08
C SER A 80 19.51 4.39 -6.83
N VAL A 81 20.76 4.01 -6.55
CA VAL A 81 21.10 3.27 -5.34
C VAL A 81 21.95 4.16 -4.46
N LEU A 82 21.39 4.60 -3.34
CA LEU A 82 22.10 5.45 -2.39
C LEU A 82 23.07 4.60 -1.57
N LYS A 83 24.33 5.07 -1.47
CA LYS A 83 25.41 4.39 -0.75
C LYS A 83 25.62 2.92 -1.18
N GLY A 84 25.21 2.56 -2.39
CA GLY A 84 25.27 1.19 -2.90
C GLY A 84 24.31 0.20 -2.24
N LEU A 85 23.42 0.64 -1.34
CA LEU A 85 22.57 -0.23 -0.53
C LEU A 85 21.07 0.11 -0.62
N TYR A 86 20.72 1.39 -0.72
CA TYR A 86 19.32 1.81 -0.56
C TYR A 86 18.72 2.21 -1.90
N PRO A 87 17.86 1.38 -2.51
CA PRO A 87 17.19 1.76 -3.73
C PRO A 87 16.26 2.96 -3.48
N LYS A 88 16.46 4.00 -4.28
CA LYS A 88 15.66 5.22 -4.32
C LYS A 88 14.98 5.33 -5.69
N TYR A 89 13.71 5.70 -5.67
CA TYR A 89 12.88 5.89 -6.84
C TYR A 89 12.32 7.31 -6.83
N ILE A 90 12.36 7.97 -7.99
CA ILE A 90 11.61 9.19 -8.25
C ILE A 90 10.42 8.80 -9.12
N LEU A 91 9.22 9.08 -8.63
CA LEU A 91 7.96 8.78 -9.32
C LEU A 91 7.27 10.06 -9.74
N ASP A 92 6.06 9.96 -10.29
CA ASP A 92 5.31 11.13 -10.75
C ASP A 92 4.94 12.08 -9.60
N ASN A 93 4.39 11.54 -8.51
CA ASN A 93 3.83 12.33 -7.40
C ASN A 93 4.62 12.25 -6.10
N PHE A 94 5.58 11.31 -5.98
CA PHE A 94 6.32 11.09 -4.73
C PHE A 94 7.71 10.49 -4.99
N GLU A 95 8.53 10.47 -3.95
CA GLU A 95 9.79 9.70 -3.92
C GLU A 95 9.63 8.51 -2.98
N ALA A 96 10.29 7.40 -3.33
CA ALA A 96 10.33 6.22 -2.47
C ALA A 96 11.79 5.83 -2.20
N ILE A 97 12.05 5.39 -0.96
CA ILE A 97 13.34 4.86 -0.55
C ILE A 97 13.11 3.63 0.32
N SER A 98 13.90 2.59 0.07
CA SER A 98 13.84 1.37 0.89
C SER A 98 15.15 1.20 1.65
N PHE A 99 15.05 1.10 2.97
CA PHE A 99 16.19 0.91 3.87
C PHE A 99 16.42 -0.54 4.27
N SER A 100 15.40 -1.39 4.16
CA SER A 100 15.37 -2.75 4.69
C SER A 100 15.42 -3.84 3.62
N ASN A 101 15.40 -3.48 2.34
CA ASN A 101 15.35 -4.46 1.26
C ASN A 101 16.75 -4.91 0.86
N ASN A 102 17.04 -6.20 1.05
CA ASN A 102 18.30 -6.84 0.63
C ASN A 102 18.38 -7.03 -0.90
N LYS A 103 17.29 -6.79 -1.62
CA LYS A 103 17.23 -6.90 -3.08
C LYS A 103 17.01 -5.53 -3.70
N ILE A 104 17.92 -5.17 -4.60
CA ILE A 104 17.80 -3.99 -5.44
C ILE A 104 16.93 -4.36 -6.65
N ILE A 105 15.80 -3.70 -6.79
CA ILE A 105 14.83 -3.91 -7.88
C ILE A 105 14.69 -2.57 -8.59
N ASP A 106 15.13 -2.44 -9.83
CA ASP A 106 15.08 -1.18 -10.57
C ASP A 106 13.67 -0.82 -11.06
N LYS A 107 12.83 -1.83 -11.33
CA LYS A 107 11.46 -1.70 -11.85
C LYS A 107 10.44 -2.45 -10.98
N PRO A 108 10.15 -1.94 -9.77
CA PRO A 108 9.12 -2.54 -8.92
C PRO A 108 7.74 -2.41 -9.58
N LYS A 109 6.90 -3.44 -9.40
CA LYS A 109 5.48 -3.40 -9.80
C LYS A 109 4.58 -2.82 -8.71
N MET A 110 5.06 -2.85 -7.48
CA MET A 110 4.35 -2.41 -6.29
C MET A 110 5.39 -1.88 -5.29
N LEU A 111 5.03 -0.83 -4.57
CA LEU A 111 5.79 -0.28 -3.45
C LEU A 111 4.94 -0.41 -2.19
N ILE A 112 5.52 -0.92 -1.11
CA ILE A 112 4.85 -1.04 0.19
C ILE A 112 5.69 -0.28 1.22
N GLY A 113 5.04 0.59 1.99
CA GLY A 113 5.68 1.27 3.11
C GLY A 113 4.86 2.40 3.69
N ASN A 114 5.47 3.13 4.63
CA ASN A 114 4.84 4.28 5.27
C ASN A 114 4.99 5.54 4.41
N LEU A 115 3.94 6.37 4.37
CA LEU A 115 4.00 7.70 3.76
C LEU A 115 4.61 8.70 4.76
N SER A 116 5.53 9.53 4.32
CA SER A 116 6.17 10.54 5.17
C SER A 116 6.47 11.82 4.41
N ILE A 117 6.48 12.95 5.14
CA ILE A 117 6.88 14.24 4.59
C ILE A 117 8.39 14.39 4.80
N ASN A 118 9.13 14.49 3.70
CA ASN A 118 10.55 14.81 3.76
C ASN A 118 10.74 16.33 3.87
N THR A 119 11.29 16.79 4.99
CA THR A 119 11.56 18.21 5.26
C THR A 119 12.94 18.67 4.81
N PHE A 120 13.76 17.79 4.25
CA PHE A 120 15.09 18.15 3.78
C PHE A 120 15.02 19.14 2.60
N ARG A 121 15.60 20.33 2.80
CA ARG A 121 15.60 21.50 1.88
C ARG A 121 14.28 22.29 1.81
N ASN A 122 13.39 22.13 2.79
CA ASN A 122 12.31 23.07 3.09
C ASN A 122 12.70 24.02 4.22
#